data_AF-A0A8T2SAC9-F1
#
_entry.id   AF-A0A8T2SAC9-F1
#
_cell.length_a   1.000
_cell.length_b   1.000
_cell.length_c   1.000
_cell.angle_alpha   90.00
_cell.angle_beta   90.00
_cell.angle_gamma   90.00
#
_symmetry.space_group_name_H-M   'P 1'
#
loop_
_entity.id
_entity.type
_entity.pdbx_description
1 polymer ?
#
loop_
_entity_poly.entity_id
_entity_poly.type
_entity_poly.pdbx_seq_one_letter_code
_entity_poly.pdbx_strand_id
1 'polypeptide(L)'
;MATIVFIKARQFFESYGNQTLEADINLSNESFHRAAVSSDASTDVHEALELRDGGKDYLGKGVSKAVSNVQDIIRPALVGRDLTDQCGIDKCMVETLDGTQNEWGRCKQKLGANAILVVSLAVCKAGAGTHITQGCKSCFPLCRG
;
A
#
# COMPACT_ATOMS: atom_id res chain seq x y z
N MET A 1 7.98 -12.25 -14.99
CA MET A 1 7.49 -11.04 -14.31
C MET A 1 8.37 -10.73 -13.11
N ALA A 2 8.41 -9.47 -12.69
CA ALA A 2 9.01 -9.10 -11.41
C ALA A 2 8.05 -9.47 -10.27
N THR A 3 8.60 -9.84 -9.12
CA THR A 3 7.86 -10.24 -7.93
C THR A 3 8.21 -9.33 -6.76
N ILE A 4 7.30 -9.23 -5.80
CA ILE A 4 7.51 -8.43 -4.59
C ILE A 4 8.58 -9.10 -3.72
N VAL A 5 9.67 -8.38 -3.43
CA VAL A 5 10.74 -8.87 -2.54
C VAL A 5 10.56 -8.31 -1.14
N PHE A 6 10.23 -7.03 -1.04
CA PHE A 6 10.09 -6.36 0.25
C PHE A 6 9.14 -5.18 0.17
N ILE A 7 8.39 -4.95 1.24
CA ILE A 7 7.51 -3.80 1.41
C ILE A 7 7.95 -3.07 2.68
N LYS A 8 8.10 -1.75 2.63
CA LYS A 8 8.37 -0.92 3.82
C LYS A 8 7.35 0.19 3.90
N ALA A 9 6.74 0.37 5.07
CA ALA A 9 5.87 1.51 5.33
C ALA A 9 6.53 2.48 6.31
N ARG A 10 6.16 3.76 6.20
CA ARG A 10 6.54 4.79 7.18
C ARG A 10 5.46 5.85 7.29
N GLN A 11 5.41 6.49 8.44
CA GLN A 11 4.56 7.64 8.69
C GLN A 11 5.25 8.92 8.19
N PHE A 12 4.48 9.83 7.60
CA PHE A 12 4.93 11.17 7.21
C PHE A 12 3.81 12.22 7.36
N PHE A 13 4.19 13.50 7.29
CA PHE A 13 3.26 14.62 7.38
C PHE A 13 2.73 15.04 6.01
N GLU A 14 1.42 15.17 5.88
CA GLU A 14 0.75 15.78 4.73
C GLU A 14 0.76 17.32 4.83
N SER A 15 0.42 18.01 3.74
CA SER A 15 0.37 19.48 3.63
C SER A 15 -0.41 20.18 4.73
N TYR A 16 -1.48 19.58 5.24
CA TYR A 16 -2.32 20.13 6.33
C TYR A 16 -1.83 19.75 7.73
N GLY A 17 -0.63 19.15 7.85
CA GLY A 17 -0.04 18.76 9.13
C GLY A 17 -0.61 17.47 9.75
N ASN A 18 -1.51 16.77 9.05
CA ASN A 18 -1.98 15.45 9.45
C ASN A 18 -0.92 14.39 9.17
N GLN A 19 -0.88 13.35 10.02
CA GLN A 19 -0.06 12.18 9.75
C GLN A 19 -0.76 11.26 8.76
N THR A 20 0.01 10.73 7.82
CA THR A 20 -0.41 9.66 6.92
C THR A 20 0.77 8.72 6.67
N LEU A 21 0.60 7.70 5.85
CA LEU A 21 1.65 6.73 5.54
C LEU A 21 1.99 6.65 4.06
N GLU A 22 3.24 6.32 3.80
CA GLU A 22 3.76 5.94 2.49
C GLU A 22 4.30 4.50 2.54
N ALA A 23 4.21 3.80 1.41
CA ALA A 23 4.75 2.46 1.23
C ALA A 23 5.72 2.42 0.06
N ASP A 24 6.87 1.79 0.33
CA ASP A 24 7.92 1.47 -0.61
C ASP A 24 7.87 -0.01 -0.95
N ILE A 25 8.05 -0.34 -2.22
CA ILE A 25 8.11 -1.71 -2.72
C ILE A 25 9.42 -1.90 -3.48
N ASN A 26 10.16 -2.94 -3.07
CA ASN A 26 11.31 -3.46 -3.77
C ASN A 26 10.92 -4.72 -4.52
N LEU A 27 11.38 -4.81 -5.77
CA LEU A 27 11.08 -5.91 -6.67
C LEU A 27 12.33 -6.75 -6.96
N SER A 28 12.12 -7.97 -7.46
CA SER A 28 13.20 -8.92 -7.77
C SER A 28 14.11 -8.51 -8.94
N ASN A 29 13.68 -7.52 -9.73
CA ASN A 29 14.46 -6.88 -10.79
C ASN A 29 15.14 -5.57 -10.32
N GLU A 30 15.27 -5.38 -9.01
CA GLU A 30 15.91 -4.21 -8.37
C GLU A 30 15.21 -2.86 -8.58
N SER A 31 14.02 -2.85 -9.19
CA SER A 31 13.23 -1.61 -9.29
C SER A 31 12.56 -1.26 -7.97
N PHE A 32 12.50 0.03 -7.70
CA PHE A 32 11.93 0.64 -6.51
C PHE A 32 10.72 1.49 -6.87
N HIS A 33 9.63 1.33 -6.12
CA HIS A 33 8.41 2.10 -6.30
C HIS A 33 7.86 2.58 -4.97
N ARG A 34 7.25 3.77 -4.97
CA ARG A 34 6.63 4.38 -3.80
C ARG A 34 5.21 4.84 -4.09
N ALA A 35 4.32 4.64 -3.13
CA ALA A 35 3.04 5.33 -3.07
C ALA A 35 2.81 5.94 -1.69
N ALA A 36 2.01 7.00 -1.67
CA ALA A 36 1.53 7.67 -0.48
C ALA A 36 0.01 7.83 -0.60
N VAL A 37 -0.67 7.83 0.53
CA VAL A 37 -2.12 8.05 0.62
C VAL A 37 -2.37 9.36 1.36
N SER A 38 -3.35 10.13 0.91
CA SER A 38 -3.80 11.34 1.59
C SER A 38 -4.68 10.99 2.78
N SER A 39 -4.70 11.84 3.82
CA SER A 39 -5.63 11.68 4.93
C SER A 39 -7.04 12.02 4.50
N ASP A 40 -8.00 11.12 4.73
CA ASP A 40 -9.41 11.45 4.66
C ASP A 40 -9.96 11.85 6.04
N ALA A 41 -10.96 12.73 6.03
CA ALA A 41 -11.63 13.24 7.23
C ALA A 41 -13.06 12.68 7.39
N SER A 42 -13.52 11.91 6.41
CA SER A 42 -14.83 11.27 6.44
C SER A 42 -14.90 10.24 7.58
N THR A 43 -16.05 10.24 8.26
CA THR A 43 -16.38 9.30 9.34
C THR A 43 -17.67 8.53 9.02
N ASP A 44 -18.05 8.51 7.74
CA ASP A 44 -19.27 7.89 7.30
C ASP A 44 -19.19 6.37 7.53
N VAL A 45 -20.25 5.82 8.13
CA VAL A 45 -20.35 4.39 8.49
C VAL A 45 -20.35 3.47 7.27
N HIS A 46 -20.65 4.00 6.08
CA HIS A 46 -20.64 3.30 4.82
C HIS A 46 -19.24 3.22 4.20
N GLU A 47 -18.29 4.01 4.70
CA GLU A 47 -16.94 4.11 4.13
C GLU A 47 -15.95 3.12 4.75
N ALA A 48 -14.83 2.92 4.04
CA ALA A 48 -13.73 2.14 4.54
C ALA A 48 -12.97 2.94 5.61
N LEU A 49 -12.73 2.33 6.76
CA LEU A 49 -12.25 3.05 7.93
C LEU A 49 -10.72 3.17 7.92
N GLU A 50 -10.21 4.39 7.98
CA GLU A 50 -8.79 4.62 8.23
C GLU A 50 -8.41 4.22 9.65
N LEU A 51 -7.27 3.53 9.80
CA LEU A 51 -6.75 3.19 11.12
C LEU A 51 -5.88 4.33 11.65
N ARG A 52 -6.33 4.92 12.75
CA ARG A 52 -5.63 5.97 13.51
C ARG A 52 -5.18 5.43 14.87
N ASP A 53 -4.09 5.97 15.40
CA ASP A 53 -3.51 5.52 16.66
C ASP A 53 -4.37 5.89 17.86
N GLY A 54 -5.05 7.04 17.80
CA GLY A 54 -5.67 7.66 18.96
C GLY A 54 -4.62 8.19 19.96
N GLY A 55 -5.08 8.63 21.14
CA GLY A 55 -4.20 9.11 22.19
C GLY A 55 -3.77 10.57 22.04
N LYS A 56 -2.65 10.94 22.69
CA LYS A 56 -2.18 12.33 22.80
C LYS A 56 -1.29 12.76 21.63
N ASP A 57 -0.54 11.83 21.05
CA ASP A 57 0.41 12.13 19.98
C ASP A 57 -0.34 12.54 18.71
N TYR A 58 0.13 13.62 18.08
CA TYR A 58 -0.47 14.17 16.87
C TYR A 58 -1.99 14.38 16.96
N LEU A 59 -2.51 14.72 18.15
CA LEU A 59 -3.95 14.87 18.40
C LEU A 59 -4.76 13.59 18.09
N GLY A 60 -4.14 12.42 18.30
CA GLY A 60 -4.72 11.11 18.02
C GLY A 60 -4.71 10.70 16.55
N LYS A 61 -4.15 11.53 15.66
CA LYS A 61 -4.12 11.30 14.21
C LYS A 61 -2.92 10.49 13.72
N GLY A 62 -2.07 10.01 14.64
CA GLY A 62 -0.96 9.10 14.31
C GLY A 62 -1.43 7.87 13.51
N VAL A 63 -0.52 7.28 12.74
CA VAL A 63 -0.80 6.09 11.91
C VAL A 63 0.24 4.98 12.11
N SER A 64 0.92 4.97 13.25
CA SER A 64 1.93 3.96 13.58
C SER A 64 1.35 2.54 13.58
N LYS A 65 0.11 2.35 14.04
CA LYS A 65 -0.60 1.06 13.97
C LYS A 65 -0.79 0.58 12.53
N ALA A 66 -1.20 1.49 11.64
CA ALA A 66 -1.34 1.17 10.22
C ALA A 66 0.02 0.80 9.59
N VAL A 67 1.08 1.53 9.95
CA VAL A 67 2.46 1.23 9.51
C VAL A 67 2.92 -0.15 10.00
N SER A 68 2.64 -0.51 11.26
CA SER A 68 2.92 -1.85 11.79
C SER A 68 2.12 -2.93 11.07
N ASN A 69 0.83 -2.72 10.80
CA ASN A 69 0.02 -3.67 10.04
C ASN A 69 0.61 -3.94 8.64
N VAL A 70 1.13 -2.92 7.96
CA VAL A 70 1.82 -3.12 6.68
C VAL A 70 3.05 -4.00 6.84
N GLN A 71 3.89 -3.74 7.84
CA GLN A 71 5.17 -4.45 8.01
C GLN A 71 5.00 -5.87 8.57
N ASP A 72 4.08 -6.07 9.50
CA ASP A 72 3.99 -7.31 10.28
C ASP A 72 2.97 -8.28 9.70
N ILE A 73 1.95 -7.77 8.98
CA ILE A 73 0.85 -8.59 8.46
C ILE A 73 0.85 -8.60 6.92
N ILE A 74 0.80 -7.43 6.29
CA ILE A 74 0.62 -7.34 4.83
C ILE A 74 1.89 -7.77 4.09
N ARG A 75 3.06 -7.25 4.49
CA ARG A 75 4.35 -7.57 3.89
C ARG A 75 4.58 -9.08 3.76
N PRO A 76 4.58 -9.88 4.84
CA PRO A 76 4.88 -11.31 4.71
C PRO A 76 3.88 -12.06 3.83
N ALA A 77 2.62 -11.61 3.76
CA ALA A 77 1.59 -12.22 2.92
C ALA A 77 1.73 -11.90 1.41
N LEU A 78 2.40 -10.79 1.07
CA LEU A 78 2.56 -10.32 -0.31
C LEU A 78 3.94 -10.58 -0.91
N VAL A 79 4.96 -10.86 -0.11
CA VAL A 79 6.27 -11.26 -0.63
C VAL A 79 6.14 -12.48 -1.53
N GLY A 80 6.76 -12.43 -2.71
CA GLY A 80 6.70 -13.47 -3.74
C GLY A 80 5.49 -13.39 -4.68
N ARG A 81 4.51 -12.50 -4.44
CA ARG A 81 3.38 -12.31 -5.35
C ARG A 81 3.82 -11.64 -6.67
N ASP A 82 3.12 -12.00 -7.75
CA ASP A 82 3.24 -11.35 -9.06
C ASP A 82 2.46 -10.03 -9.06
N LEU A 83 3.07 -8.98 -9.59
CA LEU A 83 2.49 -7.64 -9.68
C LEU A 83 1.34 -7.53 -10.69
N THR A 84 1.24 -8.48 -11.62
CA THR A 84 0.17 -8.48 -12.64
C THR A 84 -1.17 -8.90 -12.06
N ASP A 85 -1.19 -9.61 -10.93
CA ASP A 85 -2.40 -10.03 -10.23
C ASP A 85 -2.85 -9.01 -9.18
N GLN A 86 -3.12 -7.78 -9.63
CA GLN A 86 -3.60 -6.70 -8.76
C GLN A 86 -4.89 -7.10 -8.02
N CYS A 87 -5.83 -7.74 -8.72
CA CYS A 87 -7.10 -8.16 -8.15
C CYS A 87 -6.92 -9.22 -7.05
N GLY A 88 -6.03 -10.21 -7.25
CA GLY A 88 -5.72 -11.22 -6.24
C GLY A 88 -5.00 -10.63 -5.03
N ILE A 89 -4.11 -9.65 -5.22
CA ILE A 89 -3.43 -8.94 -4.13
C ILE A 89 -4.44 -8.15 -3.28
N ASP A 90 -5.32 -7.37 -3.92
CA ASP A 90 -6.34 -6.59 -3.22
C ASP A 90 -7.33 -7.48 -2.47
N LYS A 91 -7.75 -8.59 -3.09
CA LYS A 91 -8.57 -9.61 -2.43
C LYS A 91 -7.84 -10.23 -1.24
N CYS A 92 -6.58 -10.62 -1.39
CA CYS A 92 -5.80 -11.17 -0.27
C CYS A 92 -5.80 -10.22 0.94
N MET A 93 -5.57 -8.92 0.71
CA MET A 93 -5.57 -7.92 1.78
C MET A 93 -6.96 -7.72 2.40
N VAL A 94 -8.00 -7.57 1.57
CA VAL A 94 -9.35 -7.19 2.03
C VAL A 94 -10.16 -8.39 2.55
N GLU A 95 -10.10 -9.54 1.88
CA GLU A 95 -10.88 -10.73 2.26
C GLU A 95 -10.15 -11.60 3.28
N THR A 96 -8.87 -11.90 3.03
CA THR A 96 -8.15 -12.94 3.79
C THR A 96 -7.45 -12.37 5.02
N LEU A 97 -6.79 -11.22 4.91
CA LEU A 97 -6.01 -10.65 6.01
C LEU A 97 -6.85 -9.79 6.95
N ASP A 98 -7.66 -8.89 6.38
CA ASP A 98 -8.57 -8.02 7.14
C ASP A 98 -9.85 -8.76 7.52
N GLY A 99 -10.66 -9.13 6.52
CA GLY A 99 -11.89 -9.92 6.69
C GLY A 99 -13.04 -9.17 7.36
N THR A 100 -12.88 -7.90 7.76
CA THR A 100 -13.93 -7.16 8.46
C THR A 100 -15.01 -6.67 7.50
N GLN A 101 -16.27 -6.78 7.93
CA GLN A 101 -17.44 -6.37 7.18
C GLN A 101 -18.41 -5.60 8.08
N ASN A 102 -19.08 -4.60 7.51
CA ASN A 102 -20.25 -3.92 8.06
C ASN A 102 -21.49 -4.28 7.21
N GLU A 103 -22.64 -3.68 7.53
CA GLU A 103 -23.90 -3.92 6.82
C GLU A 103 -23.84 -3.57 5.32
N TRP A 104 -22.83 -2.79 4.90
CA TRP A 104 -22.69 -2.26 3.54
C TRP A 104 -21.51 -2.85 2.75
N GLY A 105 -20.69 -3.71 3.37
CA GLY A 105 -19.57 -4.38 2.70
C GLY A 105 -18.31 -4.49 3.56
N ARG A 106 -17.15 -4.55 2.90
CA ARG A 106 -15.84 -4.71 3.58
C ARG A 106 -15.34 -3.37 4.12
N CYS A 107 -15.41 -3.20 5.44
CA CYS A 107 -15.08 -1.94 6.11
C CYS A 107 -13.57 -1.74 6.36
N LYS A 108 -12.75 -2.81 6.23
CA LYS A 108 -11.27 -2.73 6.31
C LYS A 108 -10.76 -2.20 7.65
N GLN A 109 -11.51 -2.43 8.71
CA GLN A 109 -11.31 -1.81 10.03
C GLN A 109 -10.08 -2.38 10.77
N LYS A 110 -9.73 -3.65 10.54
CA LYS A 110 -8.67 -4.34 11.29
C LYS A 110 -7.28 -3.89 10.85
N LEU A 111 -7.04 -3.90 9.54
CA LEU A 111 -5.77 -3.48 8.97
C LEU A 111 -5.72 -1.96 8.75
N GLY A 112 -6.87 -1.35 8.50
CA GLY A 112 -7.01 0.05 8.11
C GLY A 112 -7.09 0.20 6.60
N ALA A 113 -8.09 0.96 6.13
CA ALA A 113 -8.25 1.28 4.73
C ALA A 113 -7.01 1.98 4.15
N ASN A 114 -6.40 2.87 4.92
CA ASN A 114 -5.14 3.56 4.60
C ASN A 114 -3.95 2.61 4.40
N ALA A 115 -3.82 1.56 5.23
CA ALA A 115 -2.77 0.54 5.10
C ALA A 115 -2.93 -0.32 3.84
N ILE A 116 -4.17 -0.72 3.53
CA ILE A 116 -4.46 -1.53 2.34
C ILE A 116 -4.27 -0.69 1.07
N LEU A 117 -4.81 0.53 1.05
CA LEU A 117 -4.78 1.41 -0.13
C LEU A 117 -3.35 1.79 -0.50
N VAL A 118 -2.49 2.13 0.47
CA VAL A 118 -1.12 2.56 0.17
C VAL A 118 -0.31 1.43 -0.47
N VAL A 119 -0.52 0.18 -0.03
CA VAL A 119 0.15 -0.99 -0.61
C VAL A 119 -0.43 -1.29 -1.98
N SER A 120 -1.75 -1.26 -2.15
CA SER A 120 -2.43 -1.45 -3.44
C SER A 120 -1.92 -0.48 -4.51
N LEU A 121 -1.83 0.82 -4.18
CA LEU A 121 -1.30 1.84 -5.09
C LEU A 121 0.18 1.64 -5.40
N ALA A 122 0.99 1.24 -4.41
CA ALA A 122 2.41 0.98 -4.64
C ALA A 122 2.61 -0.24 -5.56
N VAL A 123 1.84 -1.31 -5.38
CA VAL A 123 1.86 -2.50 -6.25
C VAL A 123 1.43 -2.13 -7.67
N CYS A 124 0.34 -1.38 -7.81
CA CYS A 124 -0.16 -0.94 -9.12
C CYS A 124 0.88 -0.09 -9.88
N LYS A 125 1.52 0.86 -9.20
CA LYS A 125 2.62 1.66 -9.76
C LYS A 125 3.82 0.79 -10.15
N ALA A 126 4.15 -0.22 -9.34
CA ALA A 126 5.24 -1.15 -9.61
C ALA A 126 4.93 -2.03 -10.84
N GLY A 127 3.71 -2.55 -10.94
CA GLY A 127 3.23 -3.27 -12.11
C GLY A 127 3.34 -2.44 -13.39
N ALA A 128 2.82 -1.20 -13.38
CA ALA A 128 2.91 -0.30 -14.53
C ALA A 128 4.37 0.04 -14.92
N GLY A 129 5.24 0.32 -13.95
CA GLY A 129 6.65 0.62 -14.20
C GLY A 129 7.43 -0.55 -14.80
N THR A 130 7.13 -1.78 -14.38
CA THR A 130 7.78 -2.98 -14.96
C THR A 130 7.35 -3.24 -16.40
N HIS A 131 6.08 -2.96 -16.75
CA HIS A 131 5.61 -3.06 -18.14
C HIS A 131 6.28 -2.05 -19.08
N ILE A 132 6.45 -0.79 -18.64
CA ILE A 132 7.09 0.26 -19.45
C ILE A 132 8.58 -0.04 -19.69
N THR A 133 9.28 -0.55 -18.67
CA THR A 133 10.71 -0.89 -18.81
C THR A 133 10.96 -2.11 -19.70
N GLN A 134 10.02 -3.06 -19.79
CA GLN A 134 10.10 -4.17 -20.76
C GLN A 134 9.94 -3.67 -22.20
N GLY A 135 8.99 -2.76 -22.47
CA GLY A 135 8.80 -2.16 -23.79
C GLY A 135 9.93 -1.19 -24.19
N CYS A 136 10.54 -0.50 -23.23
CA CYS A 136 11.64 0.43 -23.53
C CYS A 136 12.98 -0.30 -23.75
N LYS A 137 13.22 -1.45 -23.11
CA LYS A 137 14.42 -2.28 -23.35
C LYS A 137 14.51 -2.80 -24.79
N SER A 138 13.39 -3.03 -25.49
CA SER A 138 13.42 -3.34 -26.93
C SER A 138 13.70 -2.13 -27.83
N CYS A 139 13.53 -0.91 -27.32
CA CYS A 139 13.78 0.34 -28.07
C CYS A 139 15.13 1.00 -27.76
N PHE A 140 15.87 0.53 -26.74
CA PHE A 140 17.10 1.20 -26.28
C PHE A 140 18.34 0.28 -26.28
N PRO A 141 18.88 -0.13 -27.45
CA PRO A 141 20.25 -0.66 -27.52
C PRO A 141 21.34 0.43 -27.48
N LEU A 142 20.99 1.72 -27.51
CA LEU A 142 21.93 2.81 -27.85
C LEU A 142 22.54 3.60 -26.68
N CYS A 143 22.19 3.32 -25.42
CA CYS A 143 22.80 4.02 -24.26
C CYS A 143 23.52 3.10 -23.29
N ARG A 144 24.26 2.12 -23.82
CA ARG A 144 25.41 1.53 -23.12
C ARG A 144 26.66 1.81 -23.94
N GLY A 145 27.19 3.01 -23.80
CA GLY A 145 28.51 3.46 -24.26
C GLY A 145 29.15 4.25 -23.14
#